data_AF-A0A8S1IRC0-F1
#
_entry.id   AF-A0A8S1IRC0-F1
#
_cell.length_a   1.000
_cell.length_b   1.000
_cell.length_c   1.000
_cell.angle_alpha   90.00
_cell.angle_beta   90.00
_cell.angle_gamma   90.00
#
_symmetry.space_group_name_H-M   'P 1'
#
loop_
_entity.id
_entity.type
_entity.pdbx_description
1 polymer ?
#
loop_
_entity_poly.entity_id
_entity_poly.type
_entity_poly.pdbx_seq_one_letter_code
_entity_poly.pdbx_strand_id
1 'polypeptide(L)'
;MPDVECSRPQLKKKADLQHAQRLAWEDRERQAQMRVKLKERERMSQIAEKADRQAQVERMRRQAQLIMQEKLEDNRQKLQRKLVEAELRAEAKHREKMEMQEAERLRAAQVDLRRGEIREMSAANAEYRRQVLVAKQMAMEDALMRKSEERKAEEAARRQQEALREKRREEARRRADEEQHSRTVNFYMKQQRKEEALARRRQEQEEAVRAKSTASMRRHEFIGSKVQEQAARDEEDRDRRLTKILDKMDRADRLQMQRDHVLQALQEARREMRMQEEQVRQKLERMERTGRLDELDELDVLGLSSHGVSAFLDSLKTQRPRSAPARGRPAPKPHRAQSSSRFWDPSSWGQETLAGETMFPPASAGLSELELYDTVADGLGETAKSEGECMATGTPDWEEQKVKEALDGEVAKEMERQSLLTQVSDPQELERLQMLFALERKIAIEKIEEMRAGGVSEDAGADSPGRPSYSATWA
;
A
#
# COMPACT_ATOMS: atom_id res chain seq x y z
N MET A 1 -228.12 -35.33 51.26
CA MET A 1 -228.40 -36.78 51.34
C MET A 1 -228.87 -37.24 49.96
N PRO A 2 -228.43 -38.37 49.40
CA PRO A 2 -227.24 -39.22 49.69
C PRO A 2 -226.01 -38.72 48.88
N ASP A 3 -224.82 -39.36 48.77
CA ASP A 3 -224.08 -40.25 49.69
C ASP A 3 -222.53 -40.15 49.45
N VAL A 4 -221.74 -41.13 49.91
CA VAL A 4 -220.25 -41.16 49.94
C VAL A 4 -219.65 -42.30 49.07
N GLU A 5 -218.41 -42.15 48.56
CA GLU A 5 -217.26 -43.10 48.67
C GLU A 5 -216.24 -43.19 47.50
N CYS A 6 -215.01 -43.57 47.88
CA CYS A 6 -213.91 -44.19 47.08
C CYS A 6 -213.00 -43.32 46.16
N SER A 7 -211.81 -42.92 46.66
CA SER A 7 -210.59 -42.69 45.83
C SER A 7 -209.22 -42.66 46.56
N ARG A 8 -209.06 -43.36 47.70
CA ARG A 8 -207.79 -43.37 48.49
C ARG A 8 -206.49 -43.86 47.77
N PRO A 9 -206.47 -44.71 46.72
CA PRO A 9 -205.19 -45.24 46.20
C PRO A 9 -204.40 -44.27 45.29
N GLN A 10 -204.97 -43.15 44.83
CA GLN A 10 -204.25 -42.22 43.94
C GLN A 10 -203.23 -41.33 44.67
N LEU A 11 -203.39 -41.10 45.98
CA LEU A 11 -202.48 -40.25 46.76
C LEU A 11 -201.14 -40.95 47.07
N LYS A 12 -201.13 -42.26 47.35
CA LYS A 12 -199.88 -43.01 47.59
C LYS A 12 -198.95 -42.98 46.38
N LYS A 13 -199.47 -43.28 45.18
CA LYS A 13 -198.69 -43.22 43.93
C LYS A 13 -198.06 -41.85 43.66
N LYS A 14 -198.69 -40.74 44.08
CA LYS A 14 -198.10 -39.39 43.98
C LYS A 14 -196.97 -39.17 44.99
N ALA A 15 -197.11 -39.67 46.22
CA ALA A 15 -196.06 -39.60 47.24
C ALA A 15 -194.83 -40.43 46.86
N ASP A 16 -195.03 -41.65 46.35
CA ASP A 16 -193.95 -42.55 45.92
C ASP A 16 -193.15 -41.94 44.73
N LEU A 17 -193.85 -41.30 43.78
CA LEU A 17 -193.24 -40.55 42.67
C LEU A 17 -192.42 -39.36 43.16
N GLN A 18 -192.92 -38.60 44.14
CA GLN A 18 -192.18 -37.48 44.74
C GLN A 18 -190.95 -37.95 45.53
N HIS A 19 -191.05 -39.08 46.24
CA HIS A 19 -189.91 -39.68 46.95
C HIS A 19 -188.84 -40.18 45.97
N ALA A 20 -189.23 -40.89 44.91
CA ALA A 20 -188.32 -41.31 43.84
C ALA A 20 -187.66 -40.12 43.12
N GLN A 21 -188.40 -39.02 42.90
CA GLN A 21 -187.84 -37.78 42.34
C GLN A 21 -186.83 -37.11 43.27
N ARG A 22 -187.03 -37.14 44.59
CA ARG A 22 -186.04 -36.64 45.57
C ARG A 22 -184.77 -37.49 45.59
N LEU A 23 -184.89 -38.82 45.66
CA LEU A 23 -183.73 -39.72 45.59
C LEU A 23 -182.95 -39.55 44.29
N ALA A 24 -183.64 -39.47 43.14
CA ALA A 24 -183.00 -39.22 41.86
C ALA A 24 -182.34 -37.84 41.76
N TRP A 25 -182.81 -36.85 42.52
CA TRP A 25 -182.18 -35.54 42.63
C TRP A 25 -180.95 -35.57 43.54
N GLU A 26 -181.03 -36.22 44.71
CA GLU A 26 -179.89 -36.44 45.61
C GLU A 26 -178.76 -37.23 44.93
N ASP A 27 -179.07 -38.28 44.18
CA ASP A 27 -178.05 -39.05 43.47
C ASP A 27 -177.43 -38.26 42.31
N ARG A 28 -178.21 -37.40 41.63
CA ARG A 28 -177.66 -36.45 40.66
C ARG A 28 -176.74 -35.42 41.33
N GLU A 29 -177.09 -34.96 42.53
CA GLU A 29 -176.27 -34.02 43.30
C GLU A 29 -174.98 -34.69 43.80
N ARG A 30 -175.06 -35.92 44.33
CA ARG A 30 -173.87 -36.74 44.68
C ARG A 30 -172.97 -36.97 43.46
N GLN A 31 -173.54 -37.32 42.31
CA GLN A 31 -172.79 -37.47 41.06
C GLN A 31 -172.18 -36.15 40.57
N ALA A 32 -172.87 -35.02 40.72
CA ALA A 32 -172.34 -33.70 40.41
C ALA A 32 -171.18 -33.32 41.33
N GLN A 33 -171.32 -33.53 42.65
CA GLN A 33 -170.24 -33.32 43.62
C GLN A 33 -169.02 -34.21 43.34
N MET A 34 -169.22 -35.47 42.97
CA MET A 34 -168.13 -36.37 42.57
C MET A 34 -167.43 -35.91 41.29
N ARG A 35 -168.17 -35.40 40.30
CA ARG A 35 -167.61 -34.79 39.08
C ARG A 35 -166.84 -33.51 39.37
N VAL A 36 -167.30 -32.68 40.32
CA VAL A 36 -166.56 -31.49 40.78
C VAL A 36 -165.26 -31.91 41.47
N LYS A 37 -165.31 -32.84 42.44
CA LYS A 37 -164.12 -33.37 43.14
C LYS A 37 -163.10 -34.02 42.21
N LEU A 38 -163.56 -34.72 41.16
CA LEU A 38 -162.67 -35.27 40.12
C LEU A 38 -162.00 -34.15 39.32
N LYS A 39 -162.77 -33.16 38.83
CA LYS A 39 -162.21 -31.99 38.12
C LYS A 39 -161.28 -31.15 38.98
N GLU A 40 -161.52 -31.07 40.29
CA GLU A 40 -160.62 -30.42 41.25
C GLU A 40 -159.32 -31.21 41.41
N ARG A 41 -159.39 -32.54 41.53
CA ARG A 41 -158.19 -33.42 41.53
C ARG A 41 -157.39 -33.30 40.23
N GLU A 42 -158.05 -33.29 39.07
CA GLU A 42 -157.42 -33.07 37.76
C GLU A 42 -156.80 -31.68 37.63
N ARG A 43 -157.44 -30.64 38.15
CA ARG A 43 -156.85 -29.29 38.21
C ARG A 43 -155.64 -29.25 39.12
N MET A 44 -155.69 -29.88 40.28
CA MET A 44 -154.56 -29.95 41.21
C MET A 44 -153.41 -30.79 40.64
N SER A 45 -153.68 -31.89 39.93
CA SER A 45 -152.62 -32.66 39.25
C SER A 45 -152.01 -31.88 38.09
N GLN A 46 -152.81 -31.16 37.30
CA GLN A 46 -152.29 -30.26 36.25
C GLN A 46 -151.48 -29.08 36.82
N ILE A 47 -151.84 -28.55 38.00
CA ILE A 47 -151.06 -27.53 38.70
C ILE A 47 -149.74 -28.13 39.20
N ALA A 48 -149.77 -29.33 39.80
CA ALA A 48 -148.58 -30.04 40.24
C ALA A 48 -147.63 -30.36 39.07
N GLU A 49 -148.12 -30.94 37.98
CA GLU A 49 -147.32 -31.22 36.78
C GLU A 49 -146.72 -29.94 36.17
N LYS A 50 -147.45 -28.81 36.17
CA LYS A 50 -146.92 -27.52 35.71
C LYS A 50 -145.83 -27.01 36.64
N ALA A 51 -146.02 -27.13 37.96
CA ALA A 51 -145.02 -26.77 38.95
C ALA A 51 -143.76 -27.64 38.84
N ASP A 52 -143.90 -28.95 38.62
CA ASP A 52 -142.78 -29.88 38.42
C ASP A 52 -142.01 -29.57 37.14
N ARG A 53 -142.71 -29.31 36.02
CA ARG A 53 -142.08 -28.88 34.76
C ARG A 53 -141.37 -27.52 34.91
N GLN A 54 -141.96 -26.57 35.64
CA GLN A 54 -141.31 -25.29 35.95
C GLN A 54 -140.07 -25.49 36.83
N ALA A 55 -140.17 -26.29 37.88
CA ALA A 55 -139.03 -26.64 38.75
C ALA A 55 -137.92 -27.38 37.98
N GLN A 56 -138.25 -28.24 37.03
CA GLN A 56 -137.27 -28.90 36.16
C GLN A 56 -136.58 -27.89 35.23
N VAL A 57 -137.33 -26.98 34.60
CA VAL A 57 -136.75 -25.89 33.78
C VAL A 57 -135.88 -24.96 34.62
N GLU A 58 -136.27 -24.64 35.86
CA GLU A 58 -135.43 -23.87 36.78
C GLU A 58 -134.15 -24.60 37.18
N ARG A 59 -134.21 -25.90 37.49
CA ARG A 59 -133.02 -26.72 37.77
C ARG A 59 -132.07 -26.71 36.57
N MET A 60 -132.59 -26.93 35.35
CA MET A 60 -131.80 -26.87 34.12
C MET A 60 -131.18 -25.48 33.88
N ARG A 61 -131.92 -24.40 34.15
CA ARG A 61 -131.41 -23.01 34.05
C ARG A 61 -130.31 -22.74 35.08
N ARG A 62 -130.49 -23.15 36.34
CA ARG A 62 -129.46 -23.01 37.39
C ARG A 62 -128.21 -23.82 37.07
N GLN A 63 -128.37 -25.06 36.59
CA GLN A 63 -127.25 -25.90 36.16
C GLN A 63 -126.51 -25.30 34.96
N ALA A 64 -127.23 -24.76 33.97
CA ALA A 64 -126.62 -24.06 32.84
C ALA A 64 -125.88 -22.77 33.27
N GLN A 65 -126.41 -22.03 34.26
CA GLN A 65 -125.75 -20.86 34.85
C GLN A 65 -124.46 -21.25 35.58
N LEU A 66 -124.45 -22.33 36.35
CA LEU A 66 -123.24 -22.84 37.02
C LEU A 66 -122.17 -23.26 36.00
N ILE A 67 -122.53 -24.06 34.99
CA ILE A 67 -121.60 -24.47 33.92
C ILE A 67 -121.06 -23.25 33.14
N MET A 68 -121.86 -22.20 32.98
CA MET A 68 -121.42 -20.94 32.38
C MET A 68 -120.44 -20.19 33.29
N GLN A 69 -120.69 -20.13 34.60
CA GLN A 69 -119.80 -19.52 35.58
C GLN A 69 -118.46 -20.26 35.65
N GLU A 70 -118.48 -21.59 35.77
CA GLU A 70 -117.28 -22.45 35.70
C GLU A 70 -116.48 -22.16 34.44
N LYS A 71 -117.11 -22.13 33.25
CA LYS A 71 -116.42 -21.80 31.98
C LYS A 71 -115.83 -20.40 31.94
N LEU A 72 -116.48 -19.41 32.58
CA LEU A 72 -115.95 -18.05 32.67
C LEU A 72 -114.75 -17.97 33.63
N GLU A 73 -114.78 -18.71 34.74
CA GLU A 73 -113.67 -18.82 35.68
C GLU A 73 -112.48 -19.57 35.07
N ASP A 74 -112.74 -20.68 34.38
CA ASP A 74 -111.76 -21.43 33.57
C ASP A 74 -111.06 -20.52 32.55
N ASN A 75 -111.83 -19.70 31.85
CA ASN A 75 -111.29 -18.77 30.86
C ASN A 75 -110.49 -17.64 31.54
N ARG A 76 -110.93 -17.12 32.69
CA ARG A 76 -110.16 -16.16 33.51
C ARG A 76 -108.84 -16.76 33.96
N GLN A 77 -108.82 -17.99 34.48
CA GLN A 77 -107.61 -18.69 34.88
C GLN A 77 -106.66 -18.95 33.69
N LYS A 78 -107.20 -19.36 32.53
CA LYS A 78 -106.41 -19.55 31.29
C LYS A 78 -105.79 -18.22 30.82
N LEU A 79 -106.51 -17.11 30.92
CA LEU A 79 -105.98 -15.78 30.60
C LEU A 79 -104.92 -15.33 31.62
N GLN A 80 -105.14 -15.52 32.92
CA GLN A 80 -104.15 -15.24 33.96
C GLN A 80 -102.86 -16.03 33.76
N ARG A 81 -102.94 -17.35 33.48
CA ARG A 81 -101.75 -18.16 33.16
C ARG A 81 -101.01 -17.65 31.93
N LYS A 82 -101.73 -17.27 30.86
CA LYS A 82 -101.12 -16.67 29.65
C LYS A 82 -100.45 -15.31 29.92
N LEU A 83 -101.01 -14.48 30.81
CA LEU A 83 -100.40 -13.23 31.23
C LEU A 83 -99.11 -13.49 32.02
N VAL A 84 -99.15 -14.36 33.05
CA VAL A 84 -97.96 -14.74 33.84
C VAL A 84 -96.87 -15.37 32.96
N GLU A 85 -97.23 -16.24 32.00
CA GLU A 85 -96.27 -16.76 31.03
C GLU A 85 -95.68 -15.68 30.12
N ALA A 86 -96.46 -14.66 29.74
CA ALA A 86 -95.97 -13.55 28.92
C ALA A 86 -95.04 -12.62 29.72
N GLU A 87 -95.36 -12.35 30.99
CA GLU A 87 -94.54 -11.61 31.94
C GLU A 87 -93.22 -12.33 32.19
N LEU A 88 -93.23 -13.62 32.49
CA LEU A 88 -92.02 -14.44 32.67
C LEU A 88 -91.15 -14.47 31.40
N ARG A 89 -91.75 -14.55 30.20
CA ARG A 89 -91.00 -14.46 28.92
C ARG A 89 -90.43 -13.06 28.67
N ALA A 90 -91.11 -12.00 29.10
CA ALA A 90 -90.63 -10.63 29.00
C ALA A 90 -89.47 -10.37 29.96
N GLU A 91 -89.60 -10.82 31.22
CA GLU A 91 -88.52 -10.78 32.22
C GLU A 91 -87.29 -11.58 31.77
N ALA A 92 -87.47 -12.81 31.27
CA ALA A 92 -86.36 -13.62 30.78
C ALA A 92 -85.58 -12.89 29.66
N LYS A 93 -86.29 -12.32 28.67
CA LYS A 93 -85.68 -11.50 27.62
C LYS A 93 -85.04 -10.21 28.13
N HIS A 94 -85.54 -9.64 29.22
CA HIS A 94 -84.91 -8.48 29.84
C HIS A 94 -83.61 -8.87 30.55
N ARG A 95 -83.59 -10.00 31.28
CA ARG A 95 -82.38 -10.52 31.95
C ARG A 95 -81.31 -10.88 30.92
N GLU A 96 -81.67 -11.63 29.88
CA GLU A 96 -80.80 -11.98 28.75
C GLU A 96 -80.17 -10.73 28.10
N LYS A 97 -80.95 -9.66 27.90
CA LYS A 97 -80.42 -8.38 27.39
C LYS A 97 -79.46 -7.69 28.34
N MET A 98 -79.71 -7.73 29.65
CA MET A 98 -78.80 -7.14 30.64
C MET A 98 -77.50 -7.94 30.73
N GLU A 99 -77.57 -9.27 30.74
CA GLU A 99 -76.41 -10.18 30.72
C GLU A 99 -75.56 -9.96 29.47
N MET A 100 -76.19 -9.80 28.29
CA MET A 100 -75.50 -9.44 27.05
C MET A 100 -74.83 -8.07 27.12
N GLN A 101 -75.50 -7.04 27.67
CA GLN A 101 -74.90 -5.71 27.86
C GLN A 101 -73.73 -5.73 28.86
N GLU A 102 -73.79 -6.54 29.91
CA GLU A 102 -72.70 -6.73 30.86
C GLU A 102 -71.52 -7.47 30.23
N ALA A 103 -71.78 -8.51 29.44
CA ALA A 103 -70.76 -9.21 28.66
C ALA A 103 -70.10 -8.29 27.62
N GLU A 104 -70.86 -7.42 26.95
CA GLU A 104 -70.33 -6.40 26.04
C GLU A 104 -69.47 -5.35 26.77
N ARG A 105 -69.90 -4.87 27.94
CA ARG A 105 -69.11 -3.95 28.79
C ARG A 105 -67.78 -4.59 29.23
N LEU A 106 -67.80 -5.86 29.65
CA LEU A 106 -66.60 -6.60 30.03
C LEU A 106 -65.65 -6.79 28.84
N ARG A 107 -66.18 -7.11 27.65
CA ARG A 107 -65.39 -7.18 26.40
C ARG A 107 -64.78 -5.84 26.02
N ALA A 108 -65.54 -4.75 26.12
CA ALA A 108 -65.05 -3.40 25.86
C ALA A 108 -63.91 -3.03 26.82
N ALA A 109 -64.08 -3.27 28.12
CA ALA A 109 -63.03 -3.04 29.12
C ALA A 109 -61.76 -3.86 28.84
N GLN A 110 -61.89 -5.13 28.42
CA GLN A 110 -60.73 -5.94 28.02
C GLN A 110 -60.02 -5.42 26.76
N VAL A 111 -60.77 -4.90 25.79
CA VAL A 111 -60.20 -4.27 24.59
C VAL A 111 -59.45 -2.99 24.94
N ASP A 112 -60.00 -2.17 25.84
CA ASP A 112 -59.34 -0.93 26.27
C ASP A 112 -58.11 -1.18 27.16
N LEU A 113 -58.11 -2.23 28.00
CA LEU A 113 -56.90 -2.69 28.70
C LEU A 113 -55.79 -3.11 27.70
N ARG A 114 -56.10 -3.96 26.71
CA ARG A 114 -55.15 -4.34 25.66
C ARG A 114 -54.65 -3.14 24.85
N ARG A 115 -55.51 -2.15 24.58
CA ARG A 115 -55.10 -0.89 23.95
C ARG A 115 -54.18 -0.06 24.86
N GLY A 116 -54.37 -0.11 26.17
CA GLY A 116 -53.44 0.45 27.16
C GLY A 116 -52.07 -0.20 27.07
N GLU A 117 -52.01 -1.52 27.20
CA GLU A 117 -50.78 -2.34 27.10
C GLU A 117 -50.03 -2.06 25.78
N ILE A 118 -50.74 -2.01 24.64
CA ILE A 118 -50.15 -1.69 23.33
C ILE A 118 -49.56 -0.27 23.31
N ARG A 119 -50.25 0.73 23.90
CA ARG A 119 -49.74 2.11 23.99
C ARG A 119 -48.51 2.18 24.88
N GLU A 120 -48.51 1.54 26.04
CA GLU A 120 -47.36 1.49 26.96
C GLU A 120 -46.15 0.81 26.29
N MET A 121 -46.36 -0.34 25.65
CA MET A 121 -45.34 -1.01 24.83
C MET A 121 -44.82 -0.11 23.69
N SER A 122 -45.69 0.64 23.02
CA SER A 122 -45.28 1.56 21.95
C SER A 122 -44.47 2.74 22.48
N ALA A 123 -44.81 3.26 23.67
CA ALA A 123 -44.08 4.33 24.34
C ALA A 123 -42.70 3.85 24.81
N ALA A 124 -42.63 2.69 25.47
CA ALA A 124 -41.37 2.06 25.88
C ALA A 124 -40.45 1.78 24.68
N ASN A 125 -41.00 1.29 23.56
CA ASN A 125 -40.25 1.10 22.32
C ASN A 125 -39.76 2.43 21.71
N ALA A 126 -40.55 3.51 21.79
CA ALA A 126 -40.13 4.83 21.34
C ALA A 126 -39.01 5.42 22.23
N GLU A 127 -39.09 5.24 23.54
CA GLU A 127 -38.04 5.62 24.49
C GLU A 127 -36.75 4.81 24.28
N TYR A 128 -36.85 3.49 24.08
CA TYR A 128 -35.71 2.65 23.74
C TYR A 128 -35.03 3.10 22.44
N ARG A 129 -35.81 3.40 21.37
CA ARG A 129 -35.26 3.96 20.13
C ARG A 129 -34.54 5.29 20.36
N ARG A 130 -35.08 6.17 21.21
CA ARG A 130 -34.41 7.44 21.60
C ARG A 130 -33.10 7.18 22.34
N GLN A 131 -33.08 6.25 23.30
CA GLN A 131 -31.86 5.87 24.03
C GLN A 131 -30.78 5.32 23.10
N VAL A 132 -31.15 4.48 22.13
CA VAL A 132 -30.23 3.97 21.10
C VAL A 132 -29.67 5.09 20.22
N LEU A 133 -30.48 6.08 19.83
CA LEU A 133 -30.01 7.23 19.05
C LEU A 133 -29.04 8.11 19.87
N VAL A 134 -29.34 8.38 21.14
CA VAL A 134 -28.44 9.12 22.05
C VAL A 134 -27.13 8.34 22.26
N ALA A 135 -27.19 7.03 22.48
CA ALA A 135 -25.99 6.20 22.60
C ALA A 135 -25.14 6.20 21.31
N LYS A 136 -25.76 6.21 20.13
CA LYS A 136 -25.06 6.38 18.85
C LYS A 136 -24.41 7.76 18.71
N GLN A 137 -25.07 8.83 19.17
CA GLN A 137 -24.50 10.18 19.18
C GLN A 137 -23.27 10.24 20.10
N MET A 138 -23.38 9.78 21.34
CA MET A 138 -22.26 9.68 22.28
C MET A 138 -21.09 8.87 21.70
N ALA A 139 -21.36 7.72 21.07
CA ALA A 139 -20.31 6.90 20.46
C ALA A 139 -19.62 7.59 19.26
N MET A 140 -20.34 8.43 18.50
CA MET A 140 -19.73 9.25 17.45
C MET A 140 -18.89 10.41 18.03
N GLU A 141 -19.35 11.05 19.10
CA GLU A 141 -18.58 12.09 19.80
C GLU A 141 -17.29 11.51 20.42
N ASP A 142 -17.37 10.36 21.09
CA ASP A 142 -16.21 9.61 21.60
C ASP A 142 -15.23 9.24 20.47
N ALA A 143 -15.73 8.80 19.31
CA ALA A 143 -14.89 8.47 18.16
C ALA A 143 -14.21 9.72 17.55
N LEU A 144 -14.89 10.87 17.54
CA LEU A 144 -14.30 12.15 17.13
C LEU A 144 -13.26 12.65 18.14
N MET A 145 -13.52 12.48 19.44
CA MET A 145 -12.56 12.81 20.50
C MET A 145 -11.29 11.97 20.39
N ARG A 146 -11.42 10.64 20.23
CA ARG A 146 -10.29 9.73 19.97
C ARG A 146 -9.51 10.13 18.71
N LYS A 147 -10.18 10.42 17.59
CA LYS A 147 -9.52 10.96 16.38
C LYS A 147 -8.80 12.29 16.63
N SER A 148 -9.30 13.14 17.52
CA SER A 148 -8.62 14.38 17.92
C SER A 148 -7.38 14.13 18.76
N GLU A 149 -7.40 13.09 19.60
CA GLU A 149 -6.28 12.67 20.45
C GLU A 149 -5.21 11.95 19.63
N GLU A 150 -5.62 11.08 18.71
CA GLU A 150 -4.76 10.45 17.69
C GLU A 150 -4.01 11.51 16.88
N ARG A 151 -4.71 12.53 16.34
CA ARG A 151 -4.06 13.65 15.62
C ARG A 151 -3.07 14.42 16.50
N LYS A 152 -3.40 14.69 17.77
CA LYS A 152 -2.47 15.34 18.72
C LYS A 152 -1.25 14.46 19.00
N ALA A 153 -1.43 13.14 19.09
CA ALA A 153 -0.36 12.17 19.28
C ALA A 153 0.52 12.04 18.02
N GLU A 154 -0.06 12.02 16.82
CA GLU A 154 0.64 12.06 15.55
C GLU A 154 1.46 13.35 15.38
N GLU A 155 0.88 14.52 15.70
CA GLU A 155 1.61 15.78 15.72
C GLU A 155 2.76 15.77 16.72
N ALA A 156 2.56 15.21 17.92
CA ALA A 156 3.61 15.07 18.93
C ALA A 156 4.73 14.12 18.46
N ALA A 157 4.38 12.97 17.89
CA ALA A 157 5.32 12.02 17.31
C ALA A 157 6.09 12.62 16.12
N ARG A 158 5.40 13.40 15.27
CA ARG A 158 6.02 14.14 14.16
C ARG A 158 7.00 15.19 14.67
N ARG A 159 6.64 16.00 15.68
CA ARG A 159 7.55 16.95 16.34
C ARG A 159 8.77 16.25 16.94
N GLN A 160 8.59 15.09 17.57
CA GLN A 160 9.71 14.26 18.06
C GLN A 160 10.62 13.76 16.93
N GLN A 161 10.05 13.29 15.81
CA GLN A 161 10.83 12.87 14.64
C GLN A 161 11.56 14.06 13.97
N GLU A 162 10.92 15.22 13.88
CA GLU A 162 11.53 16.44 13.33
C GLU A 162 12.69 16.92 14.22
N ALA A 163 12.52 16.93 15.55
CA ALA A 163 13.61 17.21 16.50
C ALA A 163 14.77 16.20 16.43
N LEU A 164 14.49 14.90 16.22
CA LEU A 164 15.53 13.89 15.98
C LEU A 164 16.25 14.08 14.64
N ARG A 165 15.53 14.51 13.58
CA ARG A 165 16.13 14.86 12.29
C ARG A 165 16.96 16.14 12.37
N GLU A 166 16.54 17.11 13.18
CA GLU A 166 17.28 18.35 13.44
C GLU A 166 18.58 18.07 14.19
N LYS A 167 18.55 17.32 15.30
CA LYS A 167 19.78 16.87 15.99
C LYS A 167 20.75 16.14 15.06
N ARG A 168 20.25 15.26 14.19
CA ARG A 168 21.09 14.59 13.16
C ARG A 168 21.70 15.57 12.14
N ARG A 169 20.98 16.63 11.76
CA ARG A 169 21.50 17.70 10.89
C ARG A 169 22.54 18.56 11.60
N GLU A 170 22.34 18.87 12.87
CA GLU A 170 23.32 19.59 13.70
C GLU A 170 24.59 18.78 13.91
N GLU A 171 24.49 17.50 14.25
CA GLU A 171 25.65 16.60 14.31
C GLU A 171 26.39 16.50 12.97
N ALA A 172 25.65 16.39 11.86
CA ALA A 172 26.25 16.35 10.53
C ALA A 172 26.97 17.66 10.16
N ARG A 173 26.40 18.82 10.52
CA ARG A 173 27.07 20.13 10.40
C ARG A 173 28.33 20.18 11.24
N ARG A 174 28.25 19.81 12.53
CA ARG A 174 29.40 19.81 13.44
C ARG A 174 30.54 18.93 12.94
N ARG A 175 30.23 17.73 12.41
CA ARG A 175 31.23 16.85 11.77
C ARG A 175 31.82 17.47 10.50
N ALA A 176 31.01 18.14 9.67
CA ALA A 176 31.50 18.85 8.49
C ALA A 176 32.42 20.02 8.86
N ASP A 177 32.13 20.75 9.94
CA ASP A 177 32.97 21.83 10.46
C ASP A 177 34.27 21.29 11.07
N GLU A 178 34.21 20.19 11.84
CA GLU A 178 35.37 19.44 12.35
C GLU A 178 36.26 18.92 11.21
N GLU A 179 35.66 18.41 10.12
CA GLU A 179 36.37 18.00 8.91
C GLU A 179 37.00 19.19 8.17
N GLN A 180 36.29 20.31 8.01
CA GLN A 180 36.83 21.51 7.39
C GLN A 180 38.00 22.08 8.20
N HIS A 181 37.88 22.12 9.53
CA HIS A 181 38.96 22.50 10.42
C HIS A 181 40.16 21.54 10.31
N SER A 182 39.90 20.23 10.26
CA SER A 182 40.94 19.22 10.04
C SER A 182 41.62 19.39 8.68
N ARG A 183 40.88 19.76 7.62
CA ARG A 183 41.43 20.04 6.28
C ARG A 183 42.27 21.31 6.27
N THR A 184 41.87 22.38 6.94
CA THR A 184 42.67 23.63 7.02
C THR A 184 43.94 23.41 7.85
N VAL A 185 43.86 22.75 9.01
CA VAL A 185 45.04 22.38 9.81
C VAL A 185 46.00 21.51 9.00
N ASN A 186 45.51 20.47 8.31
CA ASN A 186 46.35 19.64 7.44
C ASN A 186 46.94 20.41 6.26
N PHE A 187 46.23 21.40 5.71
CA PHE A 187 46.78 22.29 4.68
C PHE A 187 47.94 23.14 5.21
N TYR A 188 47.77 23.79 6.37
CA TYR A 188 48.84 24.56 7.02
C TYR A 188 50.06 23.69 7.36
N MET A 189 49.86 22.51 7.96
CA MET A 189 50.94 21.56 8.25
C MET A 189 51.65 21.08 6.97
N LYS A 190 50.92 20.92 5.86
CA LYS A 190 51.50 20.58 4.55
C LYS A 190 52.23 21.77 3.89
N GLN A 191 51.82 23.01 4.17
CA GLN A 191 52.56 24.21 3.76
C GLN A 191 53.86 24.34 4.55
N GLN A 192 53.82 24.26 5.88
CA GLN A 192 55.03 24.29 6.73
C GLN A 192 56.04 23.23 6.31
N ARG A 193 55.62 21.97 6.08
CA ARG A 193 56.52 20.91 5.57
C ARG A 193 57.11 21.23 4.18
N LYS A 194 56.41 21.95 3.31
CA LYS A 194 56.94 22.41 2.02
C LYS A 194 57.95 23.55 2.21
N GLU A 195 57.68 24.48 3.13
CA GLU A 195 58.57 25.59 3.45
C GLU A 195 59.87 25.09 4.10
N GLU A 196 59.78 24.16 5.06
CA GLU A 196 60.92 23.45 5.63
C GLU A 196 61.74 22.70 4.57
N ALA A 197 61.08 21.99 3.64
CA ALA A 197 61.77 21.28 2.56
C ALA A 197 62.45 22.23 1.57
N LEU A 198 61.86 23.41 1.30
CA LEU A 198 62.48 24.46 0.49
C LEU A 198 63.64 25.14 1.24
N ALA A 199 63.53 25.33 2.55
CA ALA A 199 64.61 25.87 3.38
C ALA A 199 65.82 24.91 3.42
N ARG A 200 65.60 23.60 3.63
CA ARG A 200 66.65 22.58 3.54
C ARG A 200 67.33 22.58 2.18
N ARG A 201 66.56 22.62 1.08
CA ARG A 201 67.12 22.71 -0.28
C ARG A 201 67.95 23.98 -0.52
N ARG A 202 67.61 25.12 0.10
CA ARG A 202 68.42 26.34 0.04
C ARG A 202 69.74 26.17 0.81
N GLN A 203 69.69 25.58 2.01
CA GLN A 203 70.89 25.25 2.79
C GLN A 203 71.83 24.30 2.03
N GLU A 204 71.29 23.20 1.48
CA GLU A 204 72.03 22.26 0.62
C GLU A 204 72.66 22.94 -0.61
N GLN A 205 71.95 23.91 -1.23
CA GLN A 205 72.48 24.68 -2.37
C GLN A 205 73.60 25.65 -1.94
N GLU A 206 73.46 26.33 -0.81
CA GLU A 206 74.51 27.20 -0.25
C GLU A 206 75.76 26.39 0.12
N GLU A 207 75.59 25.23 0.75
CA GLU A 207 76.69 24.31 1.07
C GLU A 207 77.37 23.79 -0.21
N ALA A 208 76.60 23.42 -1.24
CA ALA A 208 77.15 23.03 -2.53
C ALA A 208 77.92 24.17 -3.23
N VAL A 209 77.50 25.43 -3.07
CA VAL A 209 78.25 26.60 -3.57
C VAL A 209 79.53 26.82 -2.77
N ARG A 210 79.50 26.70 -1.43
CA ARG A 210 80.71 26.78 -0.57
C ARG A 210 81.70 25.65 -0.88
N ALA A 211 81.21 24.43 -1.11
CA ALA A 211 82.03 23.28 -1.52
C ALA A 211 82.66 23.49 -2.91
N LYS A 212 81.92 24.06 -3.87
CA LYS A 212 82.47 24.42 -5.20
C LYS A 212 83.52 25.54 -5.11
N SER A 213 83.28 26.57 -4.29
CA SER A 213 84.23 27.66 -4.04
C SER A 213 85.56 27.14 -3.47
N THR A 214 85.49 26.36 -2.39
CA THR A 214 86.68 25.74 -1.77
C THR A 214 87.39 24.74 -2.69
N ALA A 215 86.66 24.00 -3.53
CA ALA A 215 87.26 23.16 -4.56
C ALA A 215 87.95 23.97 -5.68
N SER A 216 87.45 25.17 -6.00
CA SER A 216 88.08 26.07 -6.98
C SER A 216 89.37 26.67 -6.41
N MET A 217 89.36 27.13 -5.15
CA MET A 217 90.55 27.62 -4.44
C MET A 217 91.69 26.58 -4.50
N ARG A 218 91.40 25.33 -4.13
CA ARG A 218 92.38 24.21 -4.19
C ARG A 218 92.90 23.92 -5.59
N ARG A 219 92.11 24.16 -6.65
CA ARG A 219 92.56 24.04 -8.04
C ARG A 219 93.51 25.18 -8.42
N HIS A 220 93.25 26.41 -7.98
CA HIS A 220 94.15 27.54 -8.21
C HIS A 220 95.47 27.38 -7.44
N GLU A 221 95.43 26.90 -6.19
CA GLU A 221 96.61 26.54 -5.40
C GLU A 221 97.47 25.47 -6.10
N PHE A 222 96.83 24.40 -6.61
CA PHE A 222 97.52 23.35 -7.36
C PHE A 222 98.12 23.85 -8.69
N ILE A 223 97.42 24.70 -9.44
CA ILE A 223 97.94 25.32 -10.66
C ILE A 223 99.12 26.25 -10.34
N GLY A 224 99.01 27.07 -9.29
CA GLY A 224 100.10 27.94 -8.83
C GLY A 224 101.36 27.15 -8.46
N SER A 225 101.20 26.07 -7.68
CA SER A 225 102.30 25.15 -7.34
C SER A 225 102.94 24.52 -8.58
N LYS A 226 102.14 24.11 -9.58
CA LYS A 226 102.66 23.55 -10.84
C LYS A 226 103.40 24.57 -11.71
N VAL A 227 102.95 25.83 -11.73
CA VAL A 227 103.65 26.91 -12.43
C VAL A 227 104.99 27.23 -11.75
N GLN A 228 105.04 27.24 -10.41
CA GLN A 228 106.29 27.41 -9.66
C GLN A 228 107.28 26.26 -9.90
N GLU A 229 106.81 25.01 -9.87
CA GLU A 229 107.64 23.83 -10.17
C GLU A 229 108.20 23.88 -11.60
N GLN A 230 107.45 24.41 -12.57
CA GLN A 230 107.91 24.55 -13.94
C GLN A 230 108.90 25.71 -14.11
N ALA A 231 108.69 26.85 -13.42
CA ALA A 231 109.64 27.96 -13.41
C ALA A 231 111.01 27.54 -12.85
N ALA A 232 111.05 26.75 -11.77
CA ALA A 232 112.28 26.23 -11.20
C ALA A 232 113.06 25.31 -12.18
N ARG A 233 112.36 24.49 -12.96
CA ARG A 233 112.97 23.65 -14.01
C ARG A 233 113.53 24.48 -15.17
N ASP A 234 112.82 25.55 -15.56
CA ASP A 234 113.29 26.47 -16.59
C ASP A 234 114.52 27.28 -16.13
N GLU A 235 114.68 27.53 -14.83
CA GLU A 235 115.90 28.11 -14.23
C GLU A 235 117.07 27.11 -14.25
N GLU A 236 116.88 25.87 -13.80
CA GLU A 236 117.90 24.82 -13.92
C GLU A 236 118.41 24.64 -15.36
N ASP A 237 117.49 24.69 -16.34
CA ASP A 237 117.83 24.56 -17.75
C ASP A 237 118.51 25.81 -18.35
N ARG A 238 118.36 26.99 -17.73
CA ARG A 238 119.17 28.18 -18.05
C ARG A 238 120.59 28.01 -17.51
N ASP A 239 120.76 27.55 -16.28
CA ASP A 239 122.07 27.34 -15.67
C ASP A 239 122.87 26.23 -16.40
N ARG A 240 122.20 25.16 -16.82
CA ARG A 240 122.75 24.12 -17.72
C ARG A 240 123.14 24.64 -19.11
N ARG A 241 122.60 25.77 -19.56
CA ARG A 241 123.02 26.44 -20.81
C ARG A 241 124.17 27.40 -20.56
N LEU A 242 124.16 28.15 -19.46
CA LEU A 242 125.24 29.05 -19.06
C LEU A 242 126.55 28.30 -18.84
N THR A 243 126.54 27.20 -18.07
CA THR A 243 127.70 26.30 -17.90
C THR A 243 128.26 25.82 -19.24
N LYS A 244 127.42 25.34 -20.16
CA LYS A 244 127.83 24.92 -21.52
C LYS A 244 128.33 26.07 -22.41
N ILE A 245 128.03 27.33 -22.09
CA ILE A 245 128.58 28.50 -22.78
C ILE A 245 129.96 28.82 -22.20
N LEU A 246 130.11 28.79 -20.87
CA LEU A 246 131.40 28.95 -20.19
C LEU A 246 132.41 27.89 -20.66
N ASP A 247 132.04 26.60 -20.68
CA ASP A 247 132.87 25.50 -21.20
C ASP A 247 133.34 25.74 -22.65
N LYS A 248 132.53 26.42 -23.47
CA LYS A 248 132.86 26.77 -24.86
C LYS A 248 133.79 27.97 -24.94
N MET A 249 133.65 28.96 -24.05
CA MET A 249 134.57 30.08 -23.93
C MET A 249 135.94 29.60 -23.48
N ASP A 250 136.01 28.82 -22.39
CA ASP A 250 137.21 28.12 -21.92
C ASP A 250 137.94 27.34 -23.02
N ARG A 251 137.17 26.66 -23.90
CA ARG A 251 137.72 25.91 -25.02
C ARG A 251 138.19 26.81 -26.15
N ALA A 252 137.51 27.93 -26.41
CA ALA A 252 137.95 28.93 -27.38
C ALA A 252 139.25 29.61 -26.92
N ASP A 253 139.36 29.98 -25.64
CA ASP A 253 140.55 30.61 -25.06
C ASP A 253 141.76 29.66 -25.11
N ARG A 254 141.58 28.37 -24.79
CA ARG A 254 142.64 27.35 -24.96
C ARG A 254 143.09 27.19 -26.42
N LEU A 255 142.15 27.22 -27.37
CA LEU A 255 142.49 27.17 -28.81
C LEU A 255 143.19 28.46 -29.28
N GLN A 256 142.84 29.61 -28.71
CA GLN A 256 143.50 30.88 -29.00
C GLN A 256 144.92 30.90 -28.44
N MET A 257 145.14 30.45 -27.20
CA MET A 257 146.49 30.26 -26.64
C MET A 257 147.34 29.30 -27.49
N GLN A 258 146.77 28.19 -27.98
CA GLN A 258 147.46 27.27 -28.89
C GLN A 258 147.83 27.94 -30.22
N ARG A 259 146.91 28.73 -30.81
CA ARG A 259 147.17 29.51 -32.02
C ARG A 259 148.29 30.51 -31.81
N ASP A 260 148.26 31.26 -30.72
CA ASP A 260 149.24 32.31 -30.43
C ASP A 260 150.63 31.70 -30.16
N HIS A 261 150.70 30.53 -29.51
CA HIS A 261 151.94 29.77 -29.34
C HIS A 261 152.50 29.27 -30.69
N VAL A 262 151.67 28.75 -31.59
CA VAL A 262 152.09 28.37 -32.96
C VAL A 262 152.54 29.59 -33.77
N LEU A 263 151.89 30.75 -33.61
CA LEU A 263 152.30 32.00 -34.26
C LEU A 263 153.65 32.51 -33.71
N GLN A 264 153.93 32.35 -32.41
CA GLN A 264 155.23 32.65 -31.82
C GLN A 264 156.32 31.72 -32.37
N ALA A 265 156.11 30.40 -32.36
CA ALA A 265 157.06 29.44 -32.92
C ALA A 265 157.36 29.69 -34.41
N LEU A 266 156.36 30.08 -35.21
CA LEU A 266 156.55 30.48 -36.61
C LEU A 266 157.32 31.81 -36.77
N GLN A 267 157.23 32.73 -35.81
CA GLN A 267 158.04 33.95 -35.81
C GLN A 267 159.48 33.68 -35.40
N GLU A 268 159.70 32.77 -34.45
CA GLU A 268 161.03 32.31 -34.02
C GLU A 268 161.75 31.57 -35.15
N ALA A 269 161.12 30.56 -35.77
CA ALA A 269 161.67 29.86 -36.93
C ALA A 269 161.96 30.83 -38.11
N ARG A 270 161.15 31.87 -38.32
CA ARG A 270 161.43 32.92 -39.32
C ARG A 270 162.62 33.82 -38.95
N ARG A 271 162.91 34.02 -37.66
CA ARG A 271 164.12 34.75 -37.22
C ARG A 271 165.35 33.87 -37.39
N GLU A 272 165.27 32.59 -37.02
CA GLU A 272 166.35 31.62 -37.20
C GLU A 272 166.74 31.44 -38.67
N MET A 273 165.77 31.25 -39.57
CA MET A 273 166.07 31.16 -41.01
C MET A 273 166.69 32.45 -41.56
N ARG A 274 166.28 33.64 -41.09
CA ARG A 274 166.93 34.90 -41.50
C ARG A 274 168.36 35.00 -41.00
N MET A 275 168.64 34.58 -39.76
CA MET A 275 170.01 34.51 -39.24
C MET A 275 170.87 33.53 -40.06
N GLN A 276 170.31 32.40 -40.48
CA GLN A 276 170.99 31.45 -41.37
C GLN A 276 171.23 32.04 -42.78
N GLU A 277 170.24 32.68 -43.39
CA GLU A 277 170.39 33.40 -44.67
C GLU A 277 171.48 34.49 -44.59
N GLU A 278 171.52 35.27 -43.50
CA GLU A 278 172.54 36.29 -43.27
C GLU A 278 173.93 35.69 -43.07
N GLN A 279 174.06 34.57 -42.35
CA GLN A 279 175.33 33.84 -42.22
C GLN A 279 175.82 33.32 -43.58
N VAL A 280 174.93 32.74 -44.41
CA VAL A 280 175.28 32.28 -45.77
C VAL A 280 175.70 33.46 -46.65
N ARG A 281 174.97 34.58 -46.63
CA ARG A 281 175.34 35.80 -47.38
C ARG A 281 176.69 36.36 -46.94
N GLN A 282 176.97 36.42 -45.63
CA GLN A 282 178.26 36.88 -45.12
C GLN A 282 179.41 35.95 -45.52
N LYS A 283 179.20 34.63 -45.56
CA LYS A 283 180.20 33.68 -46.09
C LYS A 283 180.43 33.88 -47.60
N LEU A 284 179.36 34.06 -48.39
CA LEU A 284 179.45 34.35 -49.83
C LEU A 284 180.18 35.68 -50.11
N GLU A 285 179.87 36.75 -49.38
CA GLU A 285 180.57 38.04 -49.51
C GLU A 285 182.07 37.95 -49.17
N ARG A 286 182.46 37.09 -48.23
CA ARG A 286 183.89 36.85 -47.92
C ARG A 286 184.58 36.10 -49.06
N MET A 287 183.90 35.11 -49.64
CA MET A 287 184.39 34.35 -50.79
C MET A 287 184.61 35.24 -52.02
N GLU A 288 183.65 36.12 -52.35
CA GLU A 288 183.77 37.10 -53.44
C GLU A 288 184.96 38.06 -53.25
N ARG A 289 185.26 38.46 -52.01
CA ARG A 289 186.35 39.41 -51.70
C ARG A 289 187.73 38.77 -51.66
N THR A 290 187.84 37.50 -51.27
CA THR A 290 189.14 36.84 -51.04
C THR A 290 189.61 36.00 -52.23
N GLY A 291 188.70 35.52 -53.08
CA GLY A 291 189.04 34.73 -54.27
C GLY A 291 189.74 33.39 -53.98
N ARG A 292 189.77 32.95 -52.72
CA ARG A 292 190.31 31.65 -52.29
C ARG A 292 189.16 30.72 -51.99
N LEU A 293 189.23 29.50 -52.54
CA LEU A 293 188.18 28.49 -52.50
C LEU A 293 188.24 27.58 -51.26
N ASP A 294 189.12 27.89 -50.31
CA ASP A 294 189.52 27.01 -49.20
C ASP A 294 188.67 27.20 -47.92
N GLU A 295 187.56 27.95 -47.96
CA GLU A 295 186.66 28.21 -46.80
C GLU A 295 185.26 27.55 -46.93
N LEU A 296 185.08 26.63 -47.88
CA LEU A 296 183.79 25.92 -48.09
C LEU A 296 183.68 24.56 -47.38
N ASP A 297 184.78 23.99 -46.87
CA ASP A 297 184.80 22.65 -46.26
C ASP A 297 184.14 22.57 -44.86
N GLU A 298 183.71 23.69 -44.28
CA GLU A 298 182.85 23.75 -43.08
C GLU A 298 181.41 24.22 -43.39
N LEU A 299 180.92 23.95 -44.60
CA LEU A 299 179.47 23.81 -44.84
C LEU A 299 179.04 22.38 -44.53
N ASP A 300 179.12 22.06 -43.25
CA ASP A 300 178.50 20.87 -42.69
C ASP A 300 177.00 20.93 -43.00
N VAL A 301 176.54 20.11 -43.95
CA VAL A 301 175.14 19.97 -44.35
C VAL A 301 174.40 19.17 -43.27
N LEU A 302 174.46 19.68 -42.05
CA LEU A 302 173.85 19.09 -40.87
C LEU A 302 172.41 19.57 -40.73
N GLY A 303 171.50 18.60 -40.75
CA GLY A 303 170.42 18.65 -39.78
C GLY A 303 169.07 19.24 -40.21
N LEU A 304 168.76 19.36 -41.51
CA LEU A 304 167.34 19.30 -41.94
C LEU A 304 166.82 17.86 -41.91
N SER A 305 167.03 17.22 -40.77
CA SER A 305 166.70 15.83 -40.49
C SER A 305 165.29 15.74 -39.90
N SER A 306 164.38 15.17 -40.71
CA SER A 306 163.52 14.03 -40.33
C SER A 306 162.54 14.11 -39.14
N HIS A 307 162.48 15.18 -38.34
CA HIS A 307 161.67 15.22 -37.11
C HIS A 307 160.66 16.38 -37.11
N GLY A 308 159.38 16.09 -37.41
CA GLY A 308 158.29 17.07 -37.22
C GLY A 308 156.93 16.70 -37.81
N VAL A 309 156.86 15.93 -38.90
CA VAL A 309 155.60 15.70 -39.64
C VAL A 309 154.84 14.44 -39.15
N SER A 310 155.49 13.52 -38.43
CA SER A 310 154.91 12.21 -38.08
C SER A 310 153.92 12.21 -36.90
N ALA A 311 153.82 13.28 -36.11
CA ALA A 311 153.01 13.28 -34.87
C ALA A 311 151.55 13.72 -35.05
N PHE A 312 151.18 14.31 -36.20
CA PHE A 312 149.85 14.93 -36.38
C PHE A 312 148.78 13.98 -36.95
N LEU A 313 149.17 12.88 -37.60
CA LEU A 313 148.25 12.02 -38.35
C LEU A 313 147.66 10.83 -37.56
N ASP A 314 148.20 10.49 -36.40
CA ASP A 314 147.66 9.40 -35.55
C ASP A 314 146.49 9.83 -34.65
N SER A 315 146.19 11.13 -34.54
CA SER A 315 145.14 11.65 -33.64
C SER A 315 143.71 11.58 -34.18
N LEU A 316 143.46 11.07 -35.40
CA LEU A 316 142.16 11.14 -36.08
C LEU A 316 141.39 9.81 -36.23
N LYS A 317 141.76 8.77 -35.46
CA LYS A 317 141.12 7.44 -35.53
C LYS A 317 140.56 6.91 -34.20
N THR A 318 139.49 7.51 -33.66
CA THR A 318 138.55 6.78 -32.77
C THR A 318 137.13 7.37 -32.74
N GLN A 319 136.14 6.48 -32.56
CA GLN A 319 134.74 6.69 -32.10
C GLN A 319 133.64 7.10 -33.11
N ARG A 320 133.02 6.07 -33.69
CA ARG A 320 131.54 5.86 -33.67
C ARG A 320 131.22 5.09 -32.36
N PRO A 321 129.98 5.07 -31.78
CA PRO A 321 128.78 4.54 -32.47
C PRO A 321 127.39 5.08 -31.98
N ARG A 322 126.29 4.51 -32.53
CA ARG A 322 125.00 4.05 -31.90
C ARG A 322 124.31 4.87 -30.76
N SER A 323 122.98 4.88 -30.55
CA SER A 323 121.82 4.25 -31.23
C SER A 323 120.47 4.58 -30.54
N ALA A 324 119.39 4.74 -31.33
CA ALA A 324 118.04 4.20 -31.03
C ALA A 324 117.27 4.75 -29.76
N PRO A 325 116.10 4.20 -29.34
CA PRO A 325 114.82 4.53 -30.00
C PRO A 325 113.55 4.63 -29.08
N ALA A 326 112.42 5.01 -29.71
CA ALA A 326 111.06 4.43 -29.53
C ALA A 326 110.19 4.64 -28.26
N ARG A 327 108.87 4.45 -28.51
CA ARG A 327 107.74 4.17 -27.57
C ARG A 327 107.28 5.36 -26.68
N GLY A 328 105.98 5.51 -26.39
CA GLY A 328 104.82 4.73 -26.84
C GLY A 328 103.45 5.21 -26.31
N ARG A 329 102.42 4.47 -26.74
CA ARG A 329 101.01 4.35 -26.24
C ARG A 329 100.81 4.55 -24.71
N PRO A 330 99.59 4.86 -24.20
CA PRO A 330 98.32 4.24 -24.64
C PRO A 330 97.03 5.09 -24.60
N ALA A 331 95.92 4.44 -25.01
CA ALA A 331 94.53 4.85 -24.74
C ALA A 331 94.14 4.56 -23.26
N PRO A 332 92.91 4.91 -22.82
CA PRO A 332 91.91 3.83 -22.78
C PRO A 332 90.45 4.21 -23.14
N LYS A 333 89.71 3.15 -23.50
CA LYS A 333 88.23 2.95 -23.51
C LYS A 333 87.75 2.61 -22.07
N PRO A 334 86.57 1.98 -21.78
CA PRO A 334 85.15 2.20 -22.19
C PRO A 334 84.10 2.07 -21.02
N HIS A 335 82.81 2.10 -21.38
CA HIS A 335 81.63 1.41 -20.75
C HIS A 335 81.06 1.79 -19.36
N ARG A 336 79.74 2.09 -19.36
CA ARG A 336 78.67 1.37 -18.60
C ARG A 336 77.31 1.75 -19.21
N ALA A 337 76.53 0.88 -19.86
CA ALA A 337 75.69 -0.21 -19.32
C ALA A 337 74.67 0.30 -18.28
N GLN A 338 73.39 0.47 -18.67
CA GLN A 338 72.31 -0.54 -18.75
C GLN A 338 71.72 -0.96 -17.38
N SER A 339 70.45 -0.60 -17.16
CA SER A 339 69.39 -1.40 -16.49
C SER A 339 68.13 -0.53 -16.46
N SER A 340 67.04 -0.80 -17.18
CA SER A 340 66.11 -1.94 -17.12
C SER A 340 65.23 -1.96 -15.86
N SER A 341 63.96 -1.59 -16.02
CA SER A 341 62.85 -2.46 -15.59
C SER A 341 61.59 -2.09 -16.38
N ARG A 342 60.96 -3.10 -16.99
CA ARG A 342 59.59 -3.01 -17.51
C ARG A 342 58.69 -3.61 -16.44
N PHE A 343 57.52 -3.03 -16.23
CA PHE A 343 56.37 -3.83 -15.79
C PHE A 343 55.18 -3.46 -16.67
N TRP A 344 54.67 -4.45 -17.37
CA TRP A 344 53.41 -4.39 -18.12
C TRP A 344 52.37 -5.10 -17.26
N ASP A 345 51.12 -4.61 -17.27
CA ASP A 345 50.00 -5.54 -17.36
C ASP A 345 48.76 -4.86 -18.00
N PRO A 346 48.24 -5.38 -19.14
CA PRO A 346 46.99 -4.95 -19.73
C PRO A 346 45.95 -6.10 -19.82
N SER A 347 44.80 -5.94 -19.16
CA SER A 347 43.54 -6.67 -19.39
C SER A 347 42.43 -6.01 -18.56
N SER A 348 41.15 -6.02 -18.93
CA SER A 348 40.45 -6.88 -19.90
C SER A 348 39.38 -6.12 -20.69
N TRP A 349 39.10 -6.62 -21.90
CA TRP A 349 37.86 -6.39 -22.65
C TRP A 349 37.05 -7.70 -22.64
N GLY A 350 35.73 -7.60 -22.74
CA GLY A 350 34.80 -8.73 -22.79
C GLY A 350 33.76 -8.65 -21.66
N GLN A 351 32.48 -8.99 -21.87
CA GLN A 351 31.87 -9.58 -23.06
C GLN A 351 30.38 -9.19 -23.16
N GLU A 352 29.83 -9.27 -24.37
CA GLU A 352 28.40 -9.13 -24.64
C GLU A 352 27.62 -10.32 -24.06
N THR A 353 26.39 -10.09 -23.60
CA THR A 353 25.33 -11.11 -23.61
C THR A 353 24.03 -10.50 -24.08
N LEU A 354 23.63 -10.86 -25.30
CA LEU A 354 22.28 -10.65 -25.84
C LEU A 354 21.44 -11.90 -25.55
N ALA A 355 20.62 -11.81 -24.51
CA ALA A 355 19.41 -12.60 -24.31
C ALA A 355 18.51 -11.75 -23.38
N GLY A 356 17.22 -11.55 -23.63
CA GLY A 356 16.35 -12.32 -24.51
C GLY A 356 15.25 -12.99 -23.70
N GLU A 357 14.55 -12.23 -22.85
CA GLU A 357 13.39 -12.77 -22.15
C GLU A 357 12.32 -11.70 -21.89
N THR A 358 11.08 -12.10 -22.14
CA THR A 358 9.88 -11.27 -22.07
C THR A 358 9.43 -11.09 -20.62
N MET A 359 9.23 -9.85 -20.18
CA MET A 359 8.32 -9.58 -19.06
C MET A 359 7.25 -8.57 -19.48
N PHE A 360 6.03 -9.10 -19.58
CA PHE A 360 4.79 -8.33 -19.60
C PHE A 360 4.74 -7.38 -18.38
N PRO A 361 4.18 -6.17 -18.51
CA PRO A 361 3.61 -5.51 -17.35
C PRO A 361 2.41 -6.34 -16.87
N PRO A 362 2.28 -6.67 -15.57
CA PRO A 362 1.08 -7.31 -15.08
C PRO A 362 -0.10 -6.33 -15.20
N ALA A 363 -1.06 -6.67 -16.06
CA ALA A 363 -2.39 -6.06 -16.03
C ALA A 363 -3.11 -6.53 -14.77
N SER A 364 -2.80 -5.91 -13.62
CA SER A 364 -3.56 -6.11 -12.39
C SER A 364 -4.95 -5.51 -12.58
N ALA A 365 -5.94 -6.38 -12.72
CA ALA A 365 -7.34 -5.99 -12.81
C ALA A 365 -7.76 -5.20 -11.55
N GLY A 366 -8.03 -3.91 -11.74
CA GLY A 366 -8.68 -3.03 -10.76
C GLY A 366 -10.14 -2.81 -11.14
N LEU A 367 -10.93 -3.88 -11.23
CA LEU A 367 -12.39 -3.79 -11.35
C LEU A 367 -13.02 -3.74 -9.96
N SER A 368 -12.90 -2.57 -9.33
CA SER A 368 -13.56 -2.11 -8.12
C SER A 368 -13.40 -0.59 -8.13
N GLU A 369 -14.42 0.26 -7.98
CA GLU A 369 -15.82 0.03 -7.61
C GLU A 369 -16.78 0.26 -8.80
N LEU A 370 -17.82 -0.56 -8.89
CA LEU A 370 -19.03 -0.18 -9.61
C LEU A 370 -19.89 0.58 -8.59
N GLU A 371 -20.13 1.88 -8.79
CA GLU A 371 -21.13 2.63 -8.02
C GLU A 371 -22.54 2.12 -8.37
N LEU A 372 -22.93 1.01 -7.76
CA LEU A 372 -24.28 0.45 -7.89
C LEU A 372 -25.12 0.90 -6.69
N TYR A 373 -26.06 1.80 -6.98
CA TYR A 373 -27.17 2.27 -6.14
C TYR A 373 -27.52 1.42 -4.92
N ASP A 374 -27.19 1.93 -3.73
CA ASP A 374 -27.71 1.45 -2.45
C ASP A 374 -28.57 2.56 -1.79
N THR A 375 -29.71 2.85 -2.41
CA THR A 375 -30.71 3.84 -1.92
C THR A 375 -32.15 3.35 -2.07
N VAL A 376 -32.45 2.12 -1.64
CA VAL A 376 -33.84 1.68 -1.38
C VAL A 376 -33.92 0.81 -0.11
N ALA A 377 -34.18 1.43 1.04
CA ALA A 377 -34.99 0.87 2.15
C ALA A 377 -34.92 1.75 3.41
N ASP A 378 -35.76 2.79 3.48
CA ASP A 378 -36.37 3.20 4.77
C ASP A 378 -37.64 4.02 4.50
N GLY A 379 -38.69 3.32 4.12
CA GLY A 379 -40.03 3.89 3.94
C GLY A 379 -40.95 3.46 5.07
N LEU A 380 -41.14 4.31 6.07
CA LEU A 380 -42.34 4.33 6.92
C LEU A 380 -42.58 5.76 7.44
N GLY A 381 -43.35 6.53 6.67
CA GLY A 381 -43.85 7.85 7.04
C GLY A 381 -45.24 8.03 6.43
N GLU A 382 -46.27 7.78 7.24
CA GLU A 382 -47.68 7.93 6.84
C GLU A 382 -47.98 9.38 6.42
N THR A 383 -48.78 9.59 5.38
CA THR A 383 -49.97 10.48 5.42
C THR A 383 -50.71 10.55 4.08
N ALA A 384 -51.93 11.10 4.14
CA ALA A 384 -52.78 11.55 3.03
C ALA A 384 -53.49 10.45 2.22
N LYS A 385 -54.75 10.24 2.61
CA LYS A 385 -55.81 9.75 1.71
C LYS A 385 -55.88 10.64 0.47
N SER A 386 -55.84 10.05 -0.72
CA SER A 386 -56.45 10.62 -1.91
C SER A 386 -57.37 9.58 -2.54
N GLU A 387 -58.67 9.79 -2.41
CA GLU A 387 -59.69 9.06 -3.16
C GLU A 387 -59.52 9.42 -4.63
N GLY A 388 -59.22 8.43 -5.47
CA GLY A 388 -58.93 8.62 -6.88
C GLY A 388 -59.25 7.34 -7.65
N GLU A 389 -60.39 7.36 -8.34
CA GLU A 389 -60.83 6.27 -9.20
C GLU A 389 -59.79 5.97 -10.29
N CYS A 390 -59.28 4.74 -10.31
CA CYS A 390 -58.61 4.15 -11.47
C CYS A 390 -59.03 2.69 -11.55
N MET A 391 -59.97 2.39 -12.46
CA MET A 391 -60.36 1.03 -12.83
C MET A 391 -59.21 0.36 -13.61
N ALA A 392 -58.17 -0.08 -12.91
CA ALA A 392 -57.12 -0.91 -13.48
C ALA A 392 -57.58 -2.37 -13.46
N THR A 393 -57.54 -3.01 -14.63
CA THR A 393 -57.94 -4.40 -14.85
C THR A 393 -57.14 -5.37 -13.98
N GLY A 394 -57.81 -6.03 -13.04
CA GLY A 394 -57.17 -7.02 -12.18
C GLY A 394 -56.88 -8.32 -12.93
N THR A 395 -55.59 -8.65 -13.09
CA THR A 395 -54.99 -9.99 -12.89
C THR A 395 -53.47 -9.95 -13.08
N PRO A 396 -52.69 -9.63 -12.02
CA PRO A 396 -51.31 -10.15 -11.93
C PRO A 396 -50.93 -10.72 -10.55
N ASP A 397 -51.75 -10.54 -9.51
CA ASP A 397 -51.44 -10.90 -8.10
C ASP A 397 -50.93 -12.35 -7.93
N TRP A 398 -51.47 -13.31 -8.69
CA TRP A 398 -51.10 -14.72 -8.55
C TRP A 398 -49.73 -15.05 -9.16
N GLU A 399 -49.26 -14.27 -10.14
CA GLU A 399 -47.95 -14.45 -10.76
C GLU A 399 -46.86 -13.83 -9.88
N GLU A 400 -47.09 -12.62 -9.39
CA GLU A 400 -46.21 -11.98 -8.40
C GLU A 400 -46.10 -12.83 -7.13
N GLN A 401 -47.21 -13.42 -6.66
CA GLN A 401 -47.18 -14.34 -5.52
C GLN A 401 -46.37 -15.62 -5.83
N LYS A 402 -46.47 -16.21 -7.02
CA LYS A 402 -45.64 -17.39 -7.39
C LYS A 402 -44.16 -17.06 -7.50
N VAL A 403 -43.80 -15.90 -8.06
CA VAL A 403 -42.41 -15.42 -8.10
C VAL A 403 -41.88 -15.19 -6.69
N LYS A 404 -42.71 -14.65 -5.79
CA LYS A 404 -42.37 -14.46 -4.37
C LYS A 404 -42.17 -15.78 -3.63
N GLU A 405 -43.08 -16.75 -3.78
CA GLU A 405 -42.96 -18.09 -3.20
C GLU A 405 -41.69 -18.83 -3.70
N ALA A 406 -41.34 -18.64 -4.98
CA ALA A 406 -40.09 -19.17 -5.54
C ALA A 406 -38.83 -18.50 -4.96
N LEU A 407 -38.86 -17.17 -4.78
CA LEU A 407 -37.77 -16.42 -4.14
C LEU A 407 -37.57 -16.86 -2.67
N ASP A 408 -38.65 -16.90 -1.89
CA ASP A 408 -38.62 -17.36 -0.49
C ASP A 408 -38.09 -18.80 -0.38
N GLY A 409 -38.46 -19.67 -1.33
CA GLY A 409 -37.96 -21.05 -1.43
C GLY A 409 -36.46 -21.15 -1.76
N GLU A 410 -35.92 -20.27 -2.60
CA GLU A 410 -34.47 -20.24 -2.88
C GLU A 410 -33.66 -19.58 -1.76
N VAL A 411 -34.23 -18.61 -1.03
CA VAL A 411 -33.62 -18.06 0.20
C VAL A 411 -33.47 -19.15 1.26
N ALA A 412 -34.49 -20.00 1.45
CA ALA A 412 -34.42 -21.14 2.36
C ALA A 412 -33.29 -22.12 1.98
N LYS A 413 -33.20 -22.52 0.70
CA LYS A 413 -32.11 -23.37 0.19
C LYS A 413 -30.74 -22.71 0.34
N GLU A 414 -30.64 -21.41 0.12
CA GLU A 414 -29.38 -20.69 0.25
C GLU A 414 -28.86 -20.69 1.70
N MET A 415 -29.75 -20.61 2.69
CA MET A 415 -29.40 -20.80 4.10
C MET A 415 -28.92 -22.24 4.39
N GLU A 416 -29.53 -23.26 3.77
CA GLU A 416 -29.06 -24.65 3.86
C GLU A 416 -27.68 -24.84 3.22
N ARG A 417 -27.45 -24.27 2.03
CA ARG A 417 -26.15 -24.28 1.34
C ARG A 417 -25.05 -23.65 2.19
N GLN A 418 -25.33 -22.49 2.82
CA GLN A 418 -24.39 -21.85 3.75
C GLN A 418 -24.12 -22.70 4.98
N SER A 419 -25.15 -23.35 5.54
CA SER A 419 -24.97 -24.30 6.64
C SER A 419 -24.08 -25.48 6.24
N LEU A 420 -24.25 -26.05 5.05
CA LEU A 420 -23.41 -27.14 4.54
C LEU A 420 -21.96 -26.67 4.33
N LEU A 421 -21.74 -25.50 3.73
CA LEU A 421 -20.39 -24.93 3.56
C LEU A 421 -19.67 -24.68 4.89
N THR A 422 -20.38 -24.36 5.99
CA THR A 422 -19.75 -24.20 7.32
C THR A 422 -19.46 -25.51 8.04
N GLN A 423 -20.05 -26.63 7.61
CA GLN A 423 -19.84 -27.96 8.21
C GLN A 423 -18.70 -28.75 7.55
N VAL A 424 -18.36 -28.42 6.30
CA VAL A 424 -17.36 -29.14 5.50
C VAL A 424 -15.95 -28.68 5.86
N SER A 425 -15.13 -29.61 6.34
CA SER A 425 -13.75 -29.36 6.77
C SER A 425 -12.69 -29.68 5.70
N ASP A 426 -13.04 -30.43 4.65
CA ASP A 426 -12.14 -30.76 3.55
C ASP A 426 -12.17 -29.65 2.48
N PRO A 427 -11.05 -29.00 2.14
CA PRO A 427 -11.01 -27.94 1.12
C PRO A 427 -11.38 -28.43 -0.28
N GLN A 428 -11.15 -29.70 -0.65
CA GLN A 428 -11.53 -30.23 -1.96
C GLN A 428 -13.04 -30.45 -2.07
N GLU A 429 -13.65 -30.91 -0.97
CA GLU A 429 -15.11 -31.05 -0.87
C GLU A 429 -15.79 -29.67 -0.84
N LEU A 430 -15.20 -28.69 -0.14
CA LEU A 430 -15.64 -27.30 -0.13
C LEU A 430 -15.66 -26.68 -1.54
N GLU A 431 -14.58 -26.81 -2.30
CA GLU A 431 -14.48 -26.30 -3.68
C GLU A 431 -15.52 -26.97 -4.61
N ARG A 432 -15.68 -28.30 -4.48
CA ARG A 432 -16.70 -29.06 -5.22
C ARG A 432 -18.12 -28.58 -4.89
N LEU A 433 -18.44 -28.34 -3.62
CA LEU A 433 -19.76 -27.86 -3.20
C LEU A 433 -20.02 -26.42 -3.64
N GLN A 434 -19.02 -25.54 -3.57
CA GLN A 434 -19.11 -24.18 -4.11
C GLN A 434 -19.42 -24.19 -5.61
N MET A 435 -18.78 -25.07 -6.39
CA MET A 435 -19.08 -25.22 -7.82
C MET A 435 -20.50 -25.74 -8.07
N LEU A 436 -20.96 -26.73 -7.31
CA LEU A 436 -22.33 -27.26 -7.44
C LEU A 436 -23.38 -26.20 -7.08
N PHE A 437 -23.20 -25.50 -5.96
CA PHE A 437 -24.11 -24.43 -5.53
C PHE A 437 -24.09 -23.23 -6.49
N ALA A 438 -22.97 -22.92 -7.13
CA ALA A 438 -22.91 -21.91 -8.18
C ALA A 438 -23.72 -22.30 -9.44
N LEU A 439 -23.77 -23.59 -9.79
CA LEU A 439 -24.62 -24.10 -10.87
C LEU A 439 -26.11 -24.08 -10.48
N GLU A 440 -26.44 -24.52 -9.27
CA GLU A 440 -27.83 -24.45 -8.76
C GLU A 440 -28.37 -23.03 -8.72
N ARG A 441 -27.58 -22.06 -8.23
CA ARG A 441 -27.99 -20.65 -8.21
C ARG A 441 -28.27 -20.11 -9.61
N LYS A 442 -27.50 -20.51 -10.64
CA LYS A 442 -27.77 -20.11 -12.03
C LYS A 442 -29.11 -20.66 -12.52
N ILE A 443 -29.36 -21.96 -12.33
CA ILE A 443 -30.63 -22.60 -12.70
C ILE A 443 -31.81 -21.95 -11.97
N ALA A 444 -31.64 -21.59 -10.69
CA ALA A 444 -32.64 -20.90 -9.90
C ALA A 444 -32.95 -19.48 -10.43
N ILE A 445 -31.91 -18.71 -10.78
CA ILE A 445 -32.04 -17.38 -11.39
C ILE A 445 -32.75 -17.48 -12.75
N GLU A 446 -32.27 -18.35 -13.64
CA GLU A 446 -32.88 -18.58 -14.96
C GLU A 446 -34.37 -18.93 -14.84
N LYS A 447 -34.74 -19.80 -13.89
CA LYS A 447 -36.14 -20.17 -13.64
C LYS A 447 -36.98 -19.00 -13.10
N ILE A 448 -36.43 -18.17 -12.22
CA ILE A 448 -37.15 -16.99 -11.67
C ILE A 448 -37.31 -15.92 -12.75
N GLU A 449 -36.30 -15.73 -13.60
CA GLU A 449 -36.37 -14.85 -14.77
C GLU A 449 -37.38 -15.37 -15.80
N GLU A 450 -37.45 -16.68 -16.05
CA GLU A 450 -38.44 -17.31 -16.93
C GLU A 450 -39.87 -17.15 -16.40
N MET A 451 -40.11 -17.34 -15.09
CA MET A 451 -41.41 -17.05 -14.46
C MET A 451 -41.78 -15.56 -14.53
N ARG A 452 -40.79 -14.66 -14.44
CA ARG A 452 -41.01 -13.21 -14.53
C ARG A 452 -41.22 -12.72 -15.96
N ALA A 453 -40.61 -13.37 -16.94
CA ALA A 453 -40.80 -13.08 -18.37
C ALA A 453 -42.12 -13.65 -18.91
N GLY A 454 -42.51 -14.85 -18.44
CA GLY A 454 -43.76 -15.50 -18.85
C GLY A 454 -45.03 -14.70 -18.53
N GLY A 455 -45.03 -13.93 -17.44
CA GLY A 455 -46.16 -13.05 -17.08
C GLY A 455 -46.34 -11.78 -17.94
N VAL A 456 -45.49 -11.57 -18.96
CA VAL A 456 -45.49 -10.34 -19.78
C VAL A 456 -45.95 -10.59 -21.23
N SER A 457 -46.18 -11.84 -21.64
CA SER A 457 -46.54 -12.14 -23.03
C SER A 457 -47.52 -13.31 -23.22
N GLU A 458 -48.80 -13.00 -23.45
CA GLU A 458 -49.56 -13.61 -24.57
C GLU A 458 -50.91 -12.91 -24.92
N ASP A 459 -51.47 -12.02 -24.08
CA ASP A 459 -52.85 -11.50 -24.28
C ASP A 459 -52.98 -10.13 -24.98
N ALA A 460 -51.91 -9.62 -25.60
CA ALA A 460 -51.89 -8.33 -26.31
C ALA A 460 -51.77 -8.49 -27.85
N GLY A 461 -52.66 -9.27 -28.47
CA GLY A 461 -52.46 -9.69 -29.87
C GLY A 461 -53.68 -10.07 -30.72
N ALA A 462 -54.92 -9.76 -30.30
CA ALA A 462 -56.12 -10.25 -31.00
C ALA A 462 -57.25 -9.21 -31.22
N ASP A 463 -56.93 -7.96 -31.59
CA ASP A 463 -57.86 -7.14 -32.39
C ASP A 463 -57.15 -5.94 -33.06
N SER A 464 -56.84 -6.06 -34.35
CA SER A 464 -56.47 -4.91 -35.19
C SER A 464 -56.95 -5.12 -36.63
N PRO A 465 -58.02 -4.44 -37.07
CA PRO A 465 -58.62 -4.69 -38.36
C PRO A 465 -57.91 -3.96 -39.50
N GLY A 466 -57.47 -4.73 -40.50
CA GLY A 466 -57.42 -4.30 -41.90
C GLY A 466 -56.40 -3.20 -42.27
N ARG A 467 -55.28 -3.63 -42.88
CA ARG A 467 -54.62 -2.84 -43.92
C ARG A 467 -54.38 -3.71 -45.17
N PRO A 468 -54.84 -3.30 -46.36
CA PRO A 468 -54.81 -4.15 -47.54
C PRO A 468 -53.41 -4.23 -48.15
N SER A 469 -53.09 -5.40 -48.68
CA SER A 469 -51.89 -5.64 -49.48
C SER A 469 -51.92 -4.83 -50.78
N TYR A 470 -50.97 -3.91 -50.95
CA TYR A 470 -50.67 -3.36 -52.27
C TYR A 470 -49.68 -4.28 -53.00
N SER A 471 -50.16 -4.91 -54.05
CA SER A 471 -49.33 -5.52 -55.08
C SER A 471 -48.64 -4.43 -55.91
N ALA A 472 -47.31 -4.48 -56.02
CA ALA A 472 -46.56 -3.69 -56.99
C ALA A 472 -45.47 -4.57 -57.62
N THR A 473 -45.81 -5.14 -58.77
CA THR A 473 -44.96 -5.95 -59.63
C THR A 473 -44.02 -5.09 -60.49
N TRP A 474 -42.75 -5.53 -60.57
CA TRP A 474 -41.78 -5.30 -61.66
C TRP A 474 -41.12 -3.91 -61.83
N ALA A 475 -39.81 -3.87 -61.59
CA ALA A 475 -38.79 -3.56 -62.60
C ALA A 475 -37.49 -4.29 -62.24
#